data_AF-A0A0R3W756-F1
#
_entry.id   AF-A0A0R3W756-F1
#
_cell.length_a   1.000
_cell.length_b   1.000
_cell.length_c   1.000
_cell.angle_alpha   90.00
_cell.angle_beta   90.00
_cell.angle_gamma   90.00
#
_symmetry.space_group_name_H-M   'P 1'
#
loop_
_entity.id
_entity.type
_entity.pdbx_description
1 polymer ?
#
loop_
_entity_poly.entity_id
_entity_poly.type
_entity_poly.pdbx_seq_one_letter_code
_entity_poly.pdbx_strand_id
1 'polypeptide(L)'
;LIRRRKEEEEKAAAKKKAEERDVTPTGYRRVSKEEREDTLRSLEEAHAKTLEELTRAPIHMSTNRARTLRAQLEDRLSDIEEVINVFRKPVAYITLN
;
A
#
# COMPACT_ATOMS: atom_id res chain seq x y z
N LEU A 1 -3.35 -17.16 31.06
CA LEU A 1 -3.13 -18.40 30.25
C LEU A 1 -3.96 -18.43 28.96
N ILE A 2 -5.24 -18.04 28.97
CA ILE A 2 -6.13 -18.09 27.77
C ILE A 2 -5.70 -17.13 26.64
N ARG A 3 -5.23 -15.90 26.95
CA ARG A 3 -4.76 -14.93 25.92
C ARG A 3 -3.58 -15.45 25.08
N ARG A 4 -2.60 -16.08 25.74
CA ARG A 4 -1.35 -16.52 25.08
C ARG A 4 -1.59 -17.66 24.08
N ARG A 5 -2.53 -18.58 24.38
CA ARG A 5 -2.98 -19.61 23.44
C ARG A 5 -3.68 -19.01 22.22
N LYS A 6 -4.52 -18.00 22.43
CA LYS A 6 -5.27 -17.34 21.36
C LYS A 6 -4.35 -16.58 20.40
N GLU A 7 -3.33 -15.90 20.93
CA GLU A 7 -2.30 -15.22 20.12
C GLU A 7 -1.43 -16.21 19.32
N GLU A 8 -1.12 -17.37 19.88
CA GLU A 8 -0.37 -18.41 19.18
C GLU A 8 -1.22 -19.10 18.09
N GLU A 9 -2.51 -19.31 18.34
CA GLU A 9 -3.44 -19.81 17.32
C GLU A 9 -3.62 -18.82 16.16
N GLU A 10 -3.73 -17.52 16.43
CA GLU A 10 -3.78 -16.49 15.38
C GLU A 10 -2.48 -16.43 14.57
N LYS A 11 -1.32 -16.48 15.24
CA LYS A 11 -0.02 -16.53 14.54
C LYS A 11 0.13 -17.80 13.70
N ALA A 12 -0.28 -18.94 14.23
CA ALA A 12 -0.24 -20.22 13.52
C ALA A 12 -1.20 -20.23 12.33
N ALA A 13 -2.42 -19.71 12.48
CA ALA A 13 -3.39 -19.59 11.40
C ALA A 13 -2.93 -18.61 10.32
N ALA A 14 -2.31 -17.48 10.71
CA ALA A 14 -1.71 -16.53 9.78
C ALA A 14 -0.53 -17.15 9.00
N LYS A 15 0.32 -17.93 9.69
CA LYS A 15 1.44 -18.64 9.07
C LYS A 15 0.96 -19.75 8.12
N LYS A 16 -0.05 -20.51 8.52
CA LYS A 16 -0.66 -21.57 7.71
C LYS A 16 -1.37 -21.03 6.46
N LYS A 17 -2.08 -19.90 6.57
CA LYS A 17 -2.63 -19.16 5.40
C LYS A 17 -1.54 -18.59 4.49
N ALA A 18 -0.36 -18.27 5.02
CA ALA A 18 0.78 -17.79 4.24
C ALA A 18 1.52 -18.92 3.50
N GLU A 19 1.46 -20.15 4.04
CA GLU A 19 1.99 -21.39 3.45
C GLU A 19 1.00 -22.02 2.44
N GLU A 20 -0.31 -22.03 2.70
CA GLU A 20 -1.32 -22.53 1.73
C GLU A 20 -1.42 -21.64 0.46
N ARG A 21 -0.85 -20.43 0.49
CA ARG A 21 -0.74 -19.49 -0.64
C ARG A 21 0.59 -19.56 -1.40
N ASP A 22 1.42 -20.59 -1.15
CA ASP A 22 2.73 -20.74 -1.79
C ASP A 22 2.66 -21.08 -3.30
N VAL A 23 1.44 -21.26 -3.83
CA VAL A 23 1.20 -21.31 -5.29
C VAL A 23 1.33 -19.90 -5.86
N THR A 24 2.56 -19.50 -6.17
CA THR A 24 2.82 -18.25 -6.90
C THR A 24 2.24 -18.40 -8.32
N PRO A 25 1.33 -17.52 -8.77
CA PRO A 25 0.78 -17.62 -10.11
C PRO A 25 1.87 -17.53 -11.19
N THR A 26 1.74 -18.29 -12.27
CA THR A 26 2.68 -18.25 -13.40
C THR A 26 2.76 -16.83 -13.97
N GLY A 27 3.99 -16.31 -14.16
CA GLY A 27 4.22 -14.94 -14.60
C GLY A 27 4.21 -13.89 -13.48
N TYR A 28 4.05 -14.30 -12.23
CA TYR A 28 4.12 -13.43 -11.06
C TYR A 28 5.24 -13.86 -10.12
N ARG A 29 5.74 -12.91 -9.32
CA ARG A 29 6.67 -13.18 -8.21
C ARG A 29 6.10 -12.64 -6.91
N ARG A 30 6.22 -13.42 -5.85
CA ARG A 30 5.92 -12.97 -4.49
C ARG A 30 6.97 -11.96 -4.02
N VAL A 31 6.49 -10.82 -3.52
CA VAL A 31 7.36 -9.78 -2.92
C VAL A 31 7.88 -10.30 -1.58
N SER A 32 9.20 -10.15 -1.33
CA SER A 32 9.78 -10.54 -0.04
C SER A 32 9.27 -9.61 1.08
N LYS A 33 9.41 -10.02 2.34
CA LYS A 33 8.99 -9.18 3.46
C LYS A 33 9.76 -7.84 3.47
N GLU A 34 11.08 -7.91 3.29
CA GLU A 34 11.99 -6.76 3.25
C GLU A 34 11.63 -5.82 2.10
N GLU A 35 11.51 -6.35 0.88
CA GLU A 35 11.16 -5.57 -0.31
C GLU A 35 9.78 -4.91 -0.17
N ARG A 36 8.81 -5.62 0.44
CA ARG A 36 7.48 -5.09 0.72
C ARG A 36 7.53 -3.95 1.73
N GLU A 37 8.30 -4.10 2.80
CA GLU A 37 8.46 -3.06 3.83
C GLU A 37 9.19 -1.84 3.27
N ASP A 38 10.20 -2.03 2.44
CA ASP A 38 10.91 -0.96 1.74
C ASP A 38 9.98 -0.21 0.79
N THR A 39 9.20 -0.95 -0.02
CA THR A 39 8.21 -0.37 -0.93
C THR A 39 7.13 0.41 -0.17
N LEU A 40 6.64 -0.12 0.96
CA LEU A 40 5.68 0.58 1.81
C LEU A 40 6.21 1.90 2.31
N ARG A 41 7.46 1.96 2.79
CA ARG A 41 8.08 3.21 3.25
C ARG A 41 8.13 4.24 2.12
N SER A 42 8.58 3.84 0.92
CA SER A 42 8.62 4.74 -0.24
C SER A 42 7.22 5.22 -0.66
N LEU A 43 6.20 4.38 -0.56
CA LEU A 43 4.82 4.77 -0.85
C LEU A 43 4.26 5.74 0.19
N GLU A 44 4.53 5.52 1.48
CA GLU A 44 4.12 6.41 2.57
C GLU A 44 4.81 7.78 2.47
N GLU A 45 6.10 7.82 2.09
CA GLU A 45 6.81 9.07 1.80
C GLU A 45 6.19 9.82 0.61
N ALA A 46 5.85 9.10 -0.47
CA ALA A 46 5.19 9.67 -1.64
C ALA A 46 3.79 10.20 -1.31
N HIS A 47 3.03 9.49 -0.46
CA HIS A 47 1.73 9.92 0.04
C HIS A 47 1.84 11.21 0.82
N ALA A 48 2.73 11.26 1.82
CA ALA A 48 2.95 12.45 2.64
C ALA A 48 3.35 13.67 1.81
N LYS A 49 4.24 13.48 0.83
CA LYS A 49 4.65 14.55 -0.09
C LYS A 49 3.49 15.04 -0.96
N THR A 50 2.68 14.13 -1.51
CA THR A 50 1.53 14.49 -2.34
C THR A 50 0.46 15.23 -1.52
N LEU A 51 0.24 14.81 -0.28
CA LEU A 51 -0.65 15.50 0.66
C LEU A 51 -0.14 16.91 0.99
N GLU A 52 1.16 17.06 1.21
CA GLU A 52 1.79 18.36 1.41
C GLU A 52 1.60 19.28 0.19
N GLU A 53 1.82 18.77 -1.03
CA GLU A 53 1.56 19.50 -2.27
C GLU A 53 0.08 19.92 -2.39
N LEU A 54 -0.85 19.02 -2.05
CA LEU A 54 -2.29 19.30 -2.07
C LEU A 54 -2.70 20.36 -1.04
N THR A 55 -2.11 20.35 0.16
CA THR A 55 -2.40 21.36 1.19
C THR A 55 -1.81 22.73 0.85
N ARG A 56 -0.67 22.77 0.13
CA ARG A 56 -0.08 24.01 -0.39
C ARG A 56 -0.82 24.56 -1.61
N ALA A 57 -1.68 23.77 -2.26
CA ALA A 57 -2.47 24.24 -3.38
C ALA A 57 -3.42 25.37 -2.93
N PRO A 58 -3.41 26.54 -3.60
CA PRO A 58 -4.14 27.71 -3.11
C PRO A 58 -5.66 27.47 -3.15
N ILE A 59 -6.28 27.54 -1.97
CA ILE A 59 -7.72 27.26 -1.71
C ILE A 59 -8.66 28.19 -2.52
N HIS A 60 -8.19 29.39 -2.86
CA HIS A 60 -9.02 30.46 -3.44
C HIS A 60 -8.84 30.68 -4.94
N MET A 61 -8.04 29.87 -5.65
CA MET A 61 -7.85 30.09 -7.09
C MET A 61 -9.01 29.48 -7.90
N SER A 62 -9.96 30.32 -8.25
CA SER A 62 -11.10 30.06 -9.15
C SER A 62 -10.69 29.79 -10.62
N THR A 63 -9.40 29.60 -10.92
CA THR A 63 -8.93 29.29 -12.26
C THR A 63 -9.10 27.80 -12.55
N ASN A 64 -9.47 27.47 -13.79
CA ASN A 64 -9.60 26.08 -14.23
C ASN A 64 -8.31 25.28 -13.99
N ARG A 65 -7.14 25.92 -14.19
CA ARG A 65 -5.81 25.34 -13.96
C ARG A 65 -5.60 24.87 -12.51
N ALA A 66 -6.02 25.65 -11.51
CA ALA A 66 -5.87 25.28 -10.11
C ALA A 66 -6.77 24.10 -9.73
N ARG A 67 -8.01 24.06 -10.27
CA ARG A 67 -8.91 22.92 -10.09
C ARG A 67 -8.34 21.64 -10.70
N THR A 68 -7.80 21.73 -11.91
CA THR A 68 -7.17 20.59 -12.59
C THR A 68 -5.96 20.07 -11.82
N LEU A 69 -5.09 20.96 -11.33
CA LEU A 69 -3.94 20.55 -10.52
C LEU A 69 -4.38 19.84 -9.22
N ARG A 70 -5.41 20.37 -8.56
CA ARG A 70 -5.96 19.77 -7.34
C ARG A 70 -6.51 18.36 -7.61
N ALA A 71 -7.32 18.20 -8.66
CA ALA A 71 -7.87 16.91 -9.06
C ALA A 71 -6.76 15.91 -9.37
N GLN A 72 -5.70 16.31 -10.08
CA GLN A 72 -4.55 15.45 -10.36
C GLN A 72 -3.82 14.99 -9.09
N LEU A 73 -3.69 15.87 -8.09
CA LEU A 73 -3.08 15.52 -6.81
C LEU A 73 -3.97 14.57 -5.99
N GLU A 74 -5.29 14.77 -6.02
CA GLU A 74 -6.27 13.90 -5.38
C GLU A 74 -6.30 12.50 -6.04
N ASP A 75 -6.32 12.42 -7.37
CA ASP A 75 -6.26 11.17 -8.13
C ASP A 75 -4.97 10.41 -7.80
N ARG A 76 -3.82 11.10 -7.83
CA ARG A 76 -2.54 10.50 -7.47
C ARG A 76 -2.50 10.00 -6.03
N LEU A 77 -3.14 10.71 -5.11
CA LEU A 77 -3.23 10.28 -3.71
C LEU A 77 -4.04 8.97 -3.60
N SER A 78 -5.16 8.89 -4.32
CA SER A 78 -5.99 7.68 -4.40
C SER A 78 -5.20 6.49 -4.96
N ASP A 79 -4.48 6.67 -6.06
CA ASP A 79 -3.64 5.61 -6.65
C ASP A 79 -2.58 5.10 -5.66
N ILE A 80 -1.92 6.02 -4.95
CA ILE A 80 -0.92 5.66 -3.93
C ILE A 80 -1.58 4.86 -2.79
N GLU A 81 -2.76 5.28 -2.32
CA GLU A 81 -3.48 4.59 -1.25
C GLU A 81 -3.92 3.18 -1.66
N GLU A 82 -4.36 2.99 -2.89
CA GLU A 82 -4.69 1.67 -3.44
C GLU A 82 -3.47 0.74 -3.44
N VAL A 83 -2.31 1.25 -3.90
CA VAL A 83 -1.06 0.48 -3.90
C VAL A 83 -0.61 0.18 -2.47
N ILE A 84 -0.65 1.15 -1.56
CA ILE A 84 -0.35 0.93 -0.13
C ILE A 84 -1.24 -0.19 0.44
N ASN A 85 -2.53 -0.20 0.11
CA ASN A 85 -3.46 -1.22 0.58
C ASN A 85 -3.12 -2.62 0.05
N VAL A 86 -2.56 -2.73 -1.17
CA VAL A 86 -2.03 -4.00 -1.70
C VAL A 86 -0.81 -4.44 -0.89
N PHE A 87 0.16 -3.55 -0.67
CA PHE A 87 1.41 -3.90 0.01
C PHE A 87 1.27 -4.06 1.54
N ARG A 88 0.23 -3.48 2.16
CA ARG A 88 -0.11 -3.73 3.57
C ARG A 88 -0.53 -5.17 3.82
N LYS A 89 -1.00 -5.89 2.81
CA LYS A 89 -1.33 -7.32 2.94
C LYS A 89 -0.04 -8.13 3.20
N PRO A 90 -0.10 -9.21 3.99
CA PRO A 90 1.06 -10.07 4.26
C PRO A 90 1.68 -10.70 3.01
N VAL A 91 0.92 -10.77 1.92
CA VAL A 91 1.33 -11.40 0.66
C VAL A 91 0.93 -10.47 -0.49
N ALA A 92 1.92 -9.99 -1.22
CA ALA A 92 1.78 -9.22 -2.45
C ALA A 92 2.52 -9.95 -3.58
N TYR A 93 2.00 -9.85 -4.80
CA TYR A 93 2.59 -10.42 -6.01
C TYR A 93 2.79 -9.31 -7.03
N ILE A 94 3.94 -9.31 -7.71
CA ILE A 94 4.24 -8.41 -8.82
C ILE A 94 4.33 -9.21 -10.11
N THR A 95 3.98 -8.59 -11.24
CA THR A 95 4.17 -9.18 -12.56
C THR A 95 5.65 -9.24 -12.89
N LEU A 96 6.08 -10.34 -13.49
CA LEU A 96 7.39 -10.45 -14.12
C LEU A 96 7.23 -9.99 -15.56
N ASN A 97 7.77 -8.80 -15.88
CA ASN A 97 7.83 -8.28 -17.25
C ASN A 97 9.09 -8.79 -17.96
#